data_AF-A0A7C2W7L4-F1
#
_entry.id   AF-A0A7C2W7L4-F1
#
_cell.length_a   1.000
_cell.length_b   1.000
_cell.length_c   1.000
_cell.angle_alpha   90.00
_cell.angle_beta   90.00
_cell.angle_gamma   90.00
#
_symmetry.space_group_name_H-M   'P 1'
#
loop_
_entity.id
_entity.type
_entity.pdbx_description
1 polymer ?
#
loop_
_entity_poly.entity_id
_entity_poly.type
_entity_poly.pdbx_seq_one_letter_code
_entity_poly.pdbx_strand_id
1 'polypeptide(L)'
;MDKTVVVAVDYFRRHPIYKKTVRRTSKFKAHDEHNLCRIGDLVLIEETRPLSKTKRWIVRQILERATPEVAAEIAEEEQGEEEATS
;
A
#
# COMPACT_ATOMS: atom_id res chain seq x y z
N MET A 1 4.54 -12.67 -4.60
CA MET A 1 5.56 -12.25 -3.63
C MET A 1 5.20 -12.90 -2.30
N ASP A 2 6.01 -13.83 -1.79
CA ASP A 2 5.67 -14.49 -0.52
C ASP A 2 5.95 -13.58 0.67
N LYS A 3 5.05 -13.59 1.66
CA LYS A 3 5.19 -12.86 2.94
C LYS A 3 5.36 -11.36 2.81
N THR A 4 4.97 -10.78 1.67
CA THR A 4 5.27 -9.40 1.33
C THR A 4 4.05 -8.74 0.72
N VAL A 5 3.62 -7.63 1.32
CA VAL A 5 2.52 -6.81 0.82
C VAL A 5 3.03 -5.44 0.42
N VAL A 6 2.44 -4.88 -0.63
CA VAL A 6 2.71 -3.51 -1.08
C VAL A 6 1.63 -2.62 -0.49
N VAL A 7 2.04 -1.65 0.32
CA VAL A 7 1.14 -0.72 0.98
C VAL A 7 1.32 0.65 0.36
N ALA A 8 0.25 1.23 -0.20
CA ALA A 8 0.23 2.60 -0.64
C ALA A 8 -0.10 3.51 0.55
N VAL A 9 0.77 4.48 0.84
CA VAL A 9 0.56 5.46 1.90
C VAL A 9 0.43 6.83 1.26
N ASP A 10 -0.75 7.42 1.45
CA ASP A 10 -1.03 8.80 1.08
C ASP A 10 -0.57 9.74 2.20
N TYR A 11 0.17 10.78 1.83
CA TYR A 11 0.54 11.85 2.73
C TYR A 11 0.41 13.20 2.06
N PHE A 12 0.08 14.21 2.86
CA PHE A 12 0.00 15.59 2.41
C PHE A 12 1.34 16.28 2.61
N ARG A 13 1.88 16.88 1.55
CA ARG A 13 3.07 17.72 1.61
C ARG A 13 2.73 19.09 1.04
N ARG A 14 3.12 20.16 1.75
CA ARG A 14 3.06 21.51 1.19
C ARG A 14 4.16 21.68 0.16
N HIS A 15 3.80 22.17 -1.02
CA HIS A 15 4.78 22.53 -2.03
C HIS A 15 5.68 23.65 -1.47
N PRO A 16 7.03 23.55 -1.56
CA PRO A 16 7.94 24.46 -0.87
C PRO A 16 7.76 25.93 -1.29
N ILE A 17 7.57 26.17 -2.59
CA ILE A 17 7.39 27.52 -3.16
C ILE A 17 5.94 27.99 -3.03
N TYR A 18 5.01 27.28 -3.69
CA TYR A 18 3.60 27.69 -3.77
C TYR A 18 2.77 27.48 -2.51
N LYS A 19 3.29 26.79 -1.47
CA LYS A 19 2.61 26.52 -0.19
C LYS A 19 1.27 25.75 -0.29
N LYS A 20 0.82 25.39 -1.49
CA LYS A 20 -0.35 24.53 -1.75
C LYS A 20 -0.11 23.14 -1.15
N THR A 21 -1.11 22.61 -0.46
CA THR A 21 -1.12 21.23 0.03
C THR A 21 -1.35 20.28 -1.14
N VAL A 22 -0.41 19.39 -1.40
CA VAL A 22 -0.48 18.39 -2.47
C VAL A 22 -0.46 17.00 -1.86
N ARG A 23 -1.35 16.11 -2.33
CA ARG A 23 -1.36 14.70 -1.96
C ARG A 23 -0.27 13.96 -2.74
N ARG A 24 0.53 13.16 -2.05
CA ARG A 24 1.54 12.28 -2.65
C ARG A 24 1.32 10.88 -2.11
N THR A 25 1.52 9.90 -2.99
CA THR A 25 1.37 8.47 -2.67
C THR A 25 2.73 7.81 -2.78
N SER A 26 3.14 7.10 -1.72
CA SER A 26 4.37 6.31 -1.68
C SER A 26 4.03 4.84 -1.44
N LYS A 27 4.63 3.94 -2.24
CA LYS A 27 4.45 2.50 -2.09
C LYS A 27 5.57 1.92 -1.22
N PHE A 28 5.21 1.19 -0.18
CA PHE A 28 6.13 0.52 0.74
C PHE A 28 5.96 -0.99 0.70
N LYS A 29 7.06 -1.75 0.85
CA LYS A 29 7.03 -3.20 0.95
C LYS A 29 7.08 -3.60 2.43
N ALA A 30 5.97 -4.14 2.93
CA ALA A 30 5.84 -4.60 4.30
C ALA A 30 5.93 -6.13 4.42
N HIS A 31 6.45 -6.60 5.55
CA HIS A 31 6.53 -8.00 5.92
C HIS A 31 5.24 -8.45 6.59
N ASP A 32 4.69 -9.56 6.11
CA ASP A 32 3.59 -10.29 6.72
C ASP A 32 4.01 -11.77 6.78
N GLU A 33 4.29 -12.30 7.98
CA GLU A 33 4.79 -13.68 8.12
C GLU A 33 3.75 -14.74 7.74
N HIS A 34 2.47 -14.42 7.94
CA HIS A 34 1.34 -15.35 7.84
C HIS A 34 0.46 -15.11 6.61
N ASN A 35 0.78 -14.11 5.78
CA ASN A 35 -0.02 -13.70 4.62
C ASN A 35 -1.51 -13.49 4.98
N LEU A 36 -1.76 -12.84 6.12
CA LEU A 36 -3.11 -12.59 6.61
C LEU A 36 -3.80 -11.44 5.86
N CYS A 37 -3.01 -10.53 5.31
CA CYS A 37 -3.53 -9.34 4.63
C CYS A 37 -4.07 -9.69 3.23
N ARG A 38 -5.20 -9.09 2.88
CA ARG A 38 -5.83 -9.16 1.57
C ARG A 38 -5.71 -7.82 0.84
N ILE A 39 -6.00 -7.84 -0.46
CA ILE A 39 -6.07 -6.63 -1.27
C ILE A 39 -7.22 -5.77 -0.75
N GLY A 40 -6.95 -4.47 -0.54
CA GLY A 40 -7.92 -3.51 -0.01
C GLY A 40 -7.95 -3.38 1.52
N ASP A 41 -7.20 -4.19 2.27
CA ASP A 41 -7.15 -4.05 3.72
C ASP A 41 -6.42 -2.76 4.14
N LEU A 42 -6.97 -2.07 5.15
CA LEU A 42 -6.28 -0.96 5.80
C LEU A 42 -5.38 -1.50 6.91
N VAL A 43 -4.08 -1.30 6.74
CA VAL A 43 -3.05 -1.85 7.63
C VAL A 43 -2.19 -0.75 8.24
N LEU A 44 -1.81 -0.95 9.50
CA LEU A 44 -0.82 -0.15 10.19
C LEU A 44 0.54 -0.84 10.07
N ILE A 45 1.51 -0.11 9.48
CA ILE A 45 2.89 -0.58 9.30
C ILE A 45 3.84 0.11 10.26
N GLU A 46 4.86 -0.61 10.70
CA GLU A 46 5.93 -0.11 11.57
C GLU A 46 7.30 -0.34 10.95
N GLU A 47 8.25 0.57 11.20
CA GLU A 47 9.63 0.43 10.76
C GLU A 47 10.34 -0.68 11.55
N THR A 48 11.15 -1.48 10.85
CA THR A 48 11.89 -2.58 11.45
C THR A 48 13.30 -2.67 10.87
N ARG A 49 14.09 -3.63 11.37
CA ARG A 49 15.39 -3.94 10.76
C ARG A 49 15.21 -4.27 9.27
N PRO A 50 16.17 -3.93 8.41
CA PRO A 50 16.07 -4.25 6.98
C PRO A 50 15.98 -5.77 6.79
N LEU A 51 14.87 -6.26 6.24
CA LEU A 51 14.66 -7.68 5.92
C LEU A 51 15.11 -8.00 4.49
N SER A 52 15.15 -6.97 3.64
CA SER A 52 15.68 -7.03 2.28
C SER A 52 16.08 -5.61 1.82
N LYS A 53 16.47 -5.45 0.54
CA LYS A 53 16.87 -4.16 -0.06
C LYS A 53 15.80 -3.08 0.13
N THR A 54 14.53 -3.44 -0.11
CA THR A 54 13.38 -2.51 -0.07
C THR A 54 12.42 -2.81 1.09
N LYS A 55 12.50 -3.99 1.70
CA LYS A 55 11.56 -4.46 2.73
C LYS A 55 12.07 -4.10 4.12
N ARG A 56 11.54 -2.99 4.65
CA ARG A 56 11.97 -2.36 5.93
C ARG A 56 10.79 -2.10 6.87
N TRP A 57 9.62 -2.60 6.51
CA TRP A 57 8.37 -2.38 7.22
C TRP A 57 7.77 -3.73 7.62
N ILE A 58 7.07 -3.78 8.74
CA ILE A 58 6.28 -4.94 9.18
C ILE A 58 4.83 -4.50 9.35
N VAL A 59 3.88 -5.40 9.04
CA VAL A 59 2.47 -5.17 9.34
C VAL A 59 2.26 -5.42 10.83
N ARG A 60 1.88 -4.37 11.58
CA ARG A 60 1.63 -4.46 13.02
C ARG A 60 0.18 -4.82 13.32
N GLN A 61 -0.76 -4.20 12.61
CA GLN A 61 -2.18 -4.37 12.85
C GLN A 61 -3.00 -4.17 11.57
N ILE A 62 -4.06 -4.95 11.42
CA ILE A 62 -5.11 -4.72 10.41
C ILE A 62 -6.19 -3.87 11.08
N LEU A 63 -6.41 -2.66 10.58
CA LEU A 63 -7.38 -1.70 11.13
C LEU A 63 -8.77 -2.00 10.60
N GLU A 64 -8.90 -2.11 9.28
CA GLU A 64 -10.16 -2.43 8.61
C GLU A 64 -9.91 -3.52 7.57
N ARG A 65 -10.82 -4.51 7.54
CA ARG A 65 -10.81 -5.53 6.50
C ARG A 65 -11.63 -5.06 5.32
N ALA A 66 -11.13 -5.33 4.12
CA ALA A 66 -11.88 -5.06 2.90
C ALA A 66 -13.22 -5.81 2.93
N THR A 67 -14.32 -5.08 2.71
CA THR A 67 -15.58 -5.67 2.29
C THR A 67 -15.38 -6.27 0.90
N PRO A 68 -15.91 -7.46 0.60
CA PRO A 68 -15.68 -8.14 -0.68
C PRO A 68 -16.02 -7.29 -1.91
N GLU A 69 -16.95 -6.33 -1.80
CA GLU A 69 -17.34 -5.42 -2.89
C GLU A 69 -16.19 -4.48 -3.28
N VAL A 70 -15.52 -3.88 -2.30
CA VAL A 70 -14.39 -2.95 -2.54
C VAL A 70 -13.18 -3.68 -3.12
N ALA A 71 -12.97 -4.94 -2.73
CA ALA A 71 -11.89 -5.75 -3.27
C ALA A 71 -12.10 -6.09 -4.76
N ALA A 72 -13.35 -6.23 -5.22
CA ALA A 72 -13.68 -6.47 -6.62
C ALA A 72 -13.45 -5.21 -7.47
N GLU A 73 -13.90 -4.04 -7.01
CA GLU A 73 -13.73 -2.77 -7.73
C GLU A 73 -12.24 -2.43 -7.94
N ILE A 74 -11.41 -2.58 -6.91
CA ILE A 74 -9.98 -2.27 -6.99
C ILE A 74 -9.25 -3.23 -7.95
N ALA A 75 -9.68 -4.50 -8.02
CA ALA A 75 -9.08 -5.48 -8.91
C ALA A 75 -9.44 -5.21 -10.39
N GLU A 76 -10.61 -4.63 -10.66
CA GLU A 76 -11.04 -4.25 -12.01
C GLU A 76 -10.31 -2.98 -12.50
N GLU A 77 -10.07 -2.00 -11.62
CA GLU A 77 -9.32 -0.78 -11.97
C GLU A 77 -7.85 -1.06 -12.35
N GLU A 78 -7.17 -1.99 -11.65
CA GLU A 78 -5.77 -2.31 -11.99
C GLU A 78 -5.62 -3.05 -13.34
N GLN A 79 -6.66 -3.74 -13.83
CA GLN A 79 -6.64 -4.42 -15.14
C GLN A 79 -6.79 -3.43 -16.32
N GLY A 80 -7.52 -2.33 -16.12
CA GLY A 80 -7.75 -1.32 -17.17
C GLY A 80 -6.51 -0.48 -17.54
N GLU A 81 -5.55 -0.32 -16.63
CA GLU A 81 -4.29 0.39 -16.91
C GLU A 81 -3.26 -0.45 -17.68
N GLU A 82 -3.27 -1.78 -17.52
CA GLU A 82 -2.37 -2.69 -18.26
C GLU A 82 -2.76 -2.83 -19.75
N GLU A 83 -4.06 -2.79 -20.09
CA GLU A 83 -4.54 -2.91 -21.48
C GLU A 83 -4.36 -1.61 -22.30
N ALA A 84 -4.33 -0.44 -21.65
CA ALA A 84 -4.22 0.86 -22.33
C ALA A 84 -2.79 1.21 -22.81
N THR A 85 -1.80 0.40 -22.46
CA THR A 85 -0.38 0.64 -22.80
C THR A 85 0.21 -0.44 -23.73
N SER A 86 -0.62 -1.37 -24.26
CA SER A 86 -0.19 -2.39 -25.23
C SER A 86 -0.58 -2.09 -26.67
#